data_AF-A0A9P2EAF5-F1
#
_entry.id   AF-A0A9P2EAF5-F1
#
_cell.length_a   1.000
_cell.length_b   1.000
_cell.length_c   1.000
_cell.angle_alpha   90.00
_cell.angle_beta   90.00
_cell.angle_gamma   90.00
#
_symmetry.space_group_name_H-M   'P 1'
#
loop_
_entity.id
_entity.type
_entity.pdbx_description
1 polymer ?
#
loop_
_entity_poly.entity_id
_entity_poly.type
_entity_poly.pdbx_seq_one_letter_code
_entity_poly.pdbx_strand_id
1 'polypeptide(L)'
;MNKSRFMNFKEKMVLFFLIIGIVLVNGEGGIEAKAESITKPTPINEIFPDSTLAELMRGALKKESTFDLVTASDLKELSDAHYREFFLAKRGIKSIEGIQYFDLNYISLYGNEISDLSPLSKMPQLIGLELDDNKIKDLTPLGNLSELFRLELKGNQISDLSPLNNLSALKYLSVSDQKIVNEPVDFQENVTISNKVFNPNRILVKANSISNAGIQDNGEIKWSLKEYVNELSYEFNEEINMNGTIKSTFSGTVIQPLIDAPIKYKVIFNEEGKKRDDIVEKGTMLTEPTAPIKEGYTFIGWYDKMTDGKKWNFIENKVTEEGIQLYARFIKDNDNNVSPNDKINDEIVINDASSSKEAKIVKTPKEGTLPSIKKIDNDETNTVLLPTNSNREEGVSKQDSNKLPSTGDANSLTIFLQLGGLVIIVGLLIIVLKKSKKVKK
;
A
#
# COMPACT_ATOMS: atom_id res chain seq x y z
N MET A 1 -47.71 19.05 -24.57
CA MET A 1 -46.83 18.07 -23.91
C MET A 1 -45.39 18.45 -24.15
N ASN A 2 -44.73 19.04 -23.15
CA ASN A 2 -43.35 19.51 -23.25
C ASN A 2 -42.43 18.34 -22.90
N LYS A 3 -41.83 17.69 -23.90
CA LYS A 3 -40.83 16.63 -23.66
C LYS A 3 -39.52 17.34 -23.33
N SER A 4 -39.27 17.54 -22.03
CA SER A 4 -37.95 17.97 -21.54
C SER A 4 -36.91 16.99 -22.05
N ARG A 5 -36.11 17.41 -23.03
CA ARG A 5 -34.99 16.63 -23.56
C ARG A 5 -33.91 16.66 -22.48
N PHE A 6 -33.81 15.60 -21.68
CA PHE A 6 -32.67 15.41 -20.80
C PHE A 6 -31.42 15.27 -21.65
N MET A 7 -30.55 16.28 -21.54
CA MET A 7 -29.24 16.31 -22.18
C MET A 7 -28.38 15.18 -21.60
N ASN A 8 -27.79 14.34 -22.45
CA ASN A 8 -26.97 13.21 -22.00
C ASN A 8 -25.61 13.70 -21.46
N PHE A 9 -24.87 12.83 -20.76
CA PHE A 9 -23.61 13.22 -20.10
C PHE A 9 -22.57 13.81 -21.08
N LYS A 10 -22.46 13.24 -22.30
CA LYS A 10 -21.58 13.79 -23.35
C LYS A 10 -22.02 15.17 -23.81
N GLU A 11 -23.32 15.40 -23.99
CA GLU A 11 -23.86 16.70 -24.39
C GLU A 11 -23.70 17.77 -23.29
N LYS A 12 -23.82 17.37 -22.02
CA LYS A 12 -23.51 18.26 -20.88
C LYS A 12 -22.04 18.64 -20.83
N MET A 13 -21.13 17.70 -21.13
CA MET A 13 -19.69 17.97 -21.22
C MET A 13 -19.36 18.88 -22.39
N VAL A 14 -19.93 18.66 -23.58
CA VAL A 14 -19.73 19.55 -24.74
C VAL A 14 -20.23 20.97 -24.45
N LEU A 15 -21.39 21.12 -23.80
CA LEU A 15 -21.93 22.43 -23.42
C LEU A 15 -21.09 23.09 -22.33
N PHE A 16 -20.54 22.31 -21.39
CA PHE A 16 -19.62 22.75 -20.34
C PHE A 16 -18.32 23.34 -20.93
N PHE A 17 -17.73 22.68 -21.94
CA PHE A 17 -16.55 23.19 -22.64
C PHE A 17 -16.83 24.43 -23.50
N LEU A 18 -18.02 24.56 -24.05
CA LEU A 18 -18.43 25.74 -24.85
C LEU A 18 -18.54 27.01 -23.99
N ILE A 19 -18.93 26.87 -22.72
CA ILE A 19 -19.02 27.98 -21.77
C ILE A 19 -17.61 28.43 -21.32
N ILE A 20 -16.69 27.49 -21.07
CA ILE A 20 -15.31 27.81 -20.63
C ILE A 20 -14.47 28.38 -21.78
N GLY A 21 -14.64 27.88 -23.01
CA GLY A 21 -14.00 28.45 -24.20
C GLY A 21 -14.34 29.94 -24.42
N ILE A 22 -15.50 30.41 -23.94
CA ILE A 22 -15.90 31.82 -23.99
C ILE A 22 -15.24 32.63 -22.85
N VAL A 23 -14.95 32.02 -21.70
CA VAL A 23 -14.30 32.70 -20.56
C VAL A 23 -12.80 32.87 -20.78
N LEU A 24 -12.12 31.91 -21.42
CA LEU A 24 -10.67 31.96 -21.65
C LEU A 24 -10.24 32.89 -22.80
N VAL A 25 -11.15 33.36 -23.65
CA VAL A 25 -10.82 34.28 -24.76
C VAL A 25 -10.58 35.73 -24.29
N ASN A 26 -10.83 36.06 -23.01
CA ASN A 26 -10.73 37.43 -22.49
C ASN A 26 -9.61 37.66 -21.46
N GLY A 27 -8.64 36.75 -21.31
CA GLY A 27 -7.51 36.90 -20.40
C GLY A 27 -6.16 36.79 -21.11
N GLU A 28 -5.63 37.89 -21.63
CA GLU A 28 -4.21 37.98 -22.00
C GLU A 28 -3.37 37.91 -20.72
N GLY A 29 -2.66 36.79 -20.50
CA GLY A 29 -1.71 36.64 -19.39
C GLY A 29 -1.47 35.23 -18.84
N GLY A 30 -2.05 34.17 -19.43
CA GLY A 30 -1.77 32.80 -19.00
C GLY A 30 -0.35 32.37 -19.35
N ILE A 31 0.46 32.03 -18.35
CA ILE A 31 1.72 31.33 -18.55
C ILE A 31 1.36 29.96 -19.13
N GLU A 32 1.66 29.68 -20.40
CA GLU A 32 1.52 28.32 -20.94
C GLU A 32 2.46 27.40 -20.15
N ALA A 33 1.90 26.66 -19.20
CA ALA A 33 2.65 25.62 -18.49
C ALA A 33 3.00 24.53 -19.50
N LYS A 34 4.30 24.37 -19.75
CA LYS A 34 4.81 23.35 -20.66
C LYS A 34 4.90 22.02 -19.90
N ALA A 35 4.31 20.96 -20.47
CA ALA A 35 4.47 19.60 -19.96
C ALA A 35 5.95 19.22 -19.79
N GLU A 36 6.24 18.31 -18.86
CA GLU A 36 7.59 17.78 -18.70
C GLU A 36 8.04 17.09 -20.00
N SER A 37 9.35 16.92 -20.18
CA SER A 37 9.88 16.29 -21.39
C SER A 37 11.01 15.33 -21.06
N ILE A 38 10.97 14.14 -21.65
CA ILE A 38 12.07 13.19 -21.56
C ILE A 38 13.31 13.73 -22.29
N THR A 39 14.49 13.51 -21.72
CA THR A 39 15.74 14.13 -22.20
C THR A 39 16.48 13.32 -23.27
N LYS A 40 16.09 12.06 -23.45
CA LYS A 40 16.63 11.12 -24.45
C LYS A 40 15.53 10.16 -24.90
N PRO A 41 15.69 9.48 -26.05
CA PRO A 41 14.82 8.36 -26.41
C PRO A 41 14.86 7.30 -25.31
N THR A 42 13.69 6.89 -24.82
CA THR A 42 13.53 6.00 -23.67
C THR A 42 12.50 4.92 -24.00
N PRO A 43 12.69 3.66 -23.54
CA PRO A 43 11.69 2.60 -23.70
C PRO A 43 10.33 2.96 -23.06
N ILE A 44 9.22 2.53 -23.66
CA ILE A 44 7.86 2.82 -23.15
C ILE A 44 7.70 2.33 -21.71
N ASN A 45 8.15 1.12 -21.38
CA ASN A 45 8.03 0.55 -20.03
C ASN A 45 8.90 1.26 -18.97
N GLU A 46 9.92 2.01 -19.38
CA GLU A 46 10.69 2.86 -18.46
C GLU A 46 9.99 4.21 -18.22
N ILE A 47 9.30 4.74 -19.23
CA ILE A 47 8.48 5.96 -19.11
C ILE A 47 7.21 5.68 -18.30
N PHE A 48 6.57 4.53 -18.56
CA PHE A 48 5.33 4.09 -17.96
C PHE A 48 5.57 2.75 -17.23
N PRO A 49 5.98 2.75 -15.96
CA PRO A 49 6.30 1.52 -15.22
C PRO A 49 5.07 0.65 -14.91
N ASP A 50 3.86 1.20 -14.96
CA ASP A 50 2.63 0.41 -14.90
C ASP A 50 2.42 -0.34 -16.22
N SER A 51 2.40 -1.67 -16.19
CA SER A 51 2.31 -2.50 -17.39
C SER A 51 1.05 -2.24 -18.21
N THR A 52 -0.08 -1.93 -17.55
CA THR A 52 -1.33 -1.65 -18.24
C THR A 52 -1.24 -0.30 -18.95
N LEU A 53 -0.70 0.72 -18.29
CA LEU A 53 -0.46 2.01 -18.91
C LEU A 53 0.55 1.92 -20.06
N ALA A 54 1.65 1.17 -19.88
CA ALA A 54 2.67 0.93 -20.91
C ALA A 54 2.07 0.32 -22.17
N GLU A 55 1.24 -0.72 -22.04
CA GLU A 55 0.59 -1.36 -23.20
C GLU A 55 -0.39 -0.43 -23.92
N LEU A 56 -1.11 0.41 -23.18
CA LEU A 56 -1.97 1.43 -23.78
C LEU A 56 -1.16 2.46 -24.56
N MET A 57 -0.04 2.91 -24.00
CA MET A 57 0.85 3.87 -24.64
C MET A 57 1.55 3.25 -25.85
N ARG A 58 1.97 1.99 -25.79
CA ARG A 58 2.50 1.24 -26.95
C ARG A 58 1.51 1.27 -28.11
N GLY A 59 0.23 0.95 -27.84
CA GLY A 59 -0.83 0.98 -28.84
C GLY A 59 -1.08 2.39 -29.40
N ALA A 60 -1.15 3.40 -28.53
CA ALA A 60 -1.36 4.80 -28.92
C ALA A 60 -0.22 5.32 -29.81
N LEU A 61 1.03 4.99 -29.46
CA LEU A 61 2.25 5.34 -30.19
C LEU A 61 2.49 4.48 -31.42
N LYS A 62 1.63 3.47 -31.68
CA LYS A 62 1.75 2.53 -32.79
C LYS A 62 3.12 1.83 -32.83
N LYS A 63 3.60 1.44 -31.64
CA LYS A 63 4.85 0.69 -31.47
C LYS A 63 4.54 -0.81 -31.40
N GLU A 64 5.51 -1.64 -31.78
CA GLU A 64 5.35 -3.10 -31.77
C GLU A 64 5.55 -3.66 -30.36
N SER A 65 6.42 -3.03 -29.57
CA SER A 65 6.79 -3.49 -28.23
C SER A 65 6.85 -2.36 -27.21
N THR A 66 6.62 -2.69 -25.93
CA THR A 66 6.87 -1.77 -24.81
C THR A 66 8.35 -1.50 -24.56
N PHE A 67 9.25 -2.25 -25.20
CA PHE A 67 10.69 -1.97 -25.20
C PHE A 67 11.11 -0.99 -26.30
N ASP A 68 10.19 -0.62 -27.21
CA ASP A 68 10.51 0.30 -28.29
C ASP A 68 10.78 1.71 -27.73
N LEU A 69 11.78 2.36 -28.32
CA LEU A 69 12.17 3.71 -27.94
C LEU A 69 11.13 4.74 -28.40
N VAL A 70 10.88 5.68 -27.51
CA VAL A 70 9.98 6.81 -27.69
C VAL A 70 10.75 8.10 -27.39
N THR A 71 10.53 9.10 -28.22
CA THR A 71 11.12 10.44 -28.10
C THR A 71 10.11 11.41 -27.50
N ALA A 72 10.61 12.57 -27.03
CA ALA A 72 9.73 13.65 -26.59
C ALA A 72 8.75 14.12 -27.67
N SER A 73 9.15 14.06 -28.96
CA SER A 73 8.28 14.44 -30.07
C SER A 73 7.12 13.47 -30.22
N ASP A 74 7.37 12.17 -30.06
CA ASP A 74 6.33 11.13 -30.16
C ASP A 74 5.23 11.35 -29.09
N LEU A 75 5.62 11.67 -27.86
CA LEU A 75 4.68 11.96 -26.76
C LEU A 75 3.90 13.28 -27.00
N LYS A 76 4.57 14.29 -27.57
CA LYS A 76 3.93 15.56 -27.92
C LYS A 76 2.91 15.39 -29.04
N GLU A 77 3.22 14.61 -30.07
CA GLU A 77 2.29 14.33 -31.16
C GLU A 77 0.99 13.68 -30.67
N LEU A 78 1.07 12.78 -29.68
CA LEU A 78 -0.14 12.23 -29.06
C LEU A 78 -1.00 13.29 -28.36
N SER A 79 -0.37 14.31 -27.78
CA SER A 79 -1.07 15.41 -27.10
C SER A 79 -1.73 16.36 -28.10
N ASP A 80 -1.07 16.61 -29.24
CA ASP A 80 -1.54 17.54 -30.28
C ASP A 80 -2.64 16.92 -31.18
N ALA A 81 -2.67 15.59 -31.30
CA ALA A 81 -3.45 14.93 -32.33
C ALA A 81 -4.97 14.99 -32.11
N HIS A 82 -5.53 14.64 -30.95
CA HIS A 82 -6.98 14.55 -30.75
C HIS A 82 -7.33 14.56 -29.24
N TYR A 83 -7.81 15.70 -28.73
CA TYR A 83 -8.32 15.96 -27.37
C TYR A 83 -7.28 15.82 -26.24
N ARG A 84 -7.06 16.92 -25.50
CA ARG A 84 -6.21 17.00 -24.28
C ARG A 84 -6.85 16.25 -23.09
N GLU A 85 -7.39 15.07 -23.36
CA GLU A 85 -8.26 14.29 -22.48
C GLU A 85 -7.86 12.81 -22.49
N PHE A 86 -7.52 12.25 -21.33
CA PHE A 86 -7.27 10.81 -21.16
C PHE A 86 -8.43 10.14 -20.42
N PHE A 87 -9.01 9.09 -21.00
CA PHE A 87 -10.06 8.27 -20.38
C PHE A 87 -9.58 6.85 -20.11
N LEU A 88 -9.04 6.63 -18.91
CA LEU A 88 -8.31 5.42 -18.51
C LEU A 88 -8.97 4.66 -17.34
N ALA A 89 -10.28 4.80 -17.20
CA ALA A 89 -11.04 4.19 -16.11
C ALA A 89 -11.06 2.65 -16.11
N LYS A 90 -11.20 2.04 -14.92
CA LYS A 90 -11.48 0.60 -14.72
C LYS A 90 -10.50 -0.35 -15.42
N ARG A 91 -9.19 -0.08 -15.26
CA ARG A 91 -8.12 -0.83 -15.93
C ARG A 91 -7.12 -1.48 -14.95
N GLY A 92 -7.30 -1.28 -13.65
CA GLY A 92 -6.36 -1.79 -12.64
C GLY A 92 -5.01 -1.08 -12.68
N ILE A 93 -4.98 0.16 -13.17
CA ILE A 93 -3.77 1.01 -13.18
C ILE A 93 -3.40 1.32 -11.73
N LYS A 94 -2.13 1.13 -11.38
CA LYS A 94 -1.58 1.38 -10.03
C LYS A 94 -0.69 2.61 -10.00
N SER A 95 0.05 2.85 -11.09
CA SER A 95 0.91 4.02 -11.23
C SER A 95 0.53 4.83 -12.47
N ILE A 96 0.55 6.15 -12.31
CA ILE A 96 0.35 7.14 -13.38
C ILE A 96 1.66 7.81 -13.79
N GLU A 97 2.80 7.29 -13.34
CA GLU A 97 4.12 7.75 -13.78
C GLU A 97 4.21 7.73 -15.32
N GLY A 98 4.81 8.80 -15.87
CA GLY A 98 4.88 9.07 -17.30
C GLY A 98 3.75 9.97 -17.82
N ILE A 99 2.62 10.11 -17.10
CA ILE A 99 1.51 10.97 -17.55
C ILE A 99 1.88 12.46 -17.60
N GLN A 100 2.87 12.88 -16.80
CA GLN A 100 3.36 14.26 -16.75
C GLN A 100 4.04 14.73 -18.04
N TYR A 101 4.38 13.81 -18.94
CA TYR A 101 4.95 14.13 -20.26
C TYR A 101 3.90 14.50 -21.31
N PHE A 102 2.60 14.43 -20.97
CA PHE A 102 1.51 14.83 -21.85
C PHE A 102 0.95 16.20 -21.49
N ASP A 103 0.51 16.94 -22.52
CA ASP A 103 -0.17 18.23 -22.34
C ASP A 103 -1.69 18.07 -22.20
N LEU A 104 -2.12 17.51 -21.07
CA LEU A 104 -3.53 17.21 -20.78
C LEU A 104 -4.18 18.29 -19.91
N ASN A 105 -5.44 18.61 -20.21
CA ASN A 105 -6.31 19.44 -19.37
C ASN A 105 -7.30 18.61 -18.56
N TYR A 106 -7.61 17.40 -19.03
CA TYR A 106 -8.59 16.54 -18.41
C TYR A 106 -8.08 15.11 -18.30
N ILE A 107 -8.24 14.50 -17.14
CA ILE A 107 -7.87 13.11 -16.93
C ILE A 107 -8.97 12.40 -16.16
N SER A 108 -9.47 11.30 -16.71
CA SER A 108 -10.39 10.38 -16.04
C SER A 108 -9.70 9.05 -15.77
N LEU A 109 -9.50 8.76 -14.49
CA LEU A 109 -8.80 7.60 -13.95
C LEU A 109 -9.67 6.84 -12.94
N TYR A 110 -10.99 7.00 -12.98
CA TYR A 110 -11.90 6.41 -12.01
C TYR A 110 -11.85 4.87 -12.01
N GLY A 111 -12.03 4.25 -10.85
CA GLY A 111 -12.09 2.79 -10.70
C GLY A 111 -10.77 2.07 -10.97
N ASN A 112 -9.64 2.66 -10.56
CA ASN A 112 -8.32 2.07 -10.67
C ASN A 112 -7.75 1.75 -9.27
N GLU A 113 -6.46 1.50 -9.15
CA GLU A 113 -5.77 1.18 -7.89
C GLU A 113 -4.70 2.22 -7.53
N ILE A 114 -4.90 3.47 -7.97
CA ILE A 114 -3.90 4.54 -7.85
C ILE A 114 -3.84 5.03 -6.40
N SER A 115 -2.63 5.15 -5.87
CA SER A 115 -2.38 5.74 -4.54
C SER A 115 -1.42 6.93 -4.56
N ASP A 116 -0.53 7.00 -5.55
CA ASP A 116 0.46 8.07 -5.69
C ASP A 116 0.05 9.05 -6.79
N LEU A 117 -0.11 10.33 -6.41
CA LEU A 117 -0.48 11.42 -7.29
C LEU A 117 0.72 12.33 -7.65
N SER A 118 1.94 11.99 -7.21
CA SER A 118 3.14 12.82 -7.40
C SER A 118 3.35 13.31 -8.85
N PRO A 119 3.11 12.49 -9.90
CA PRO A 119 3.24 12.95 -11.29
C PRO A 119 2.35 14.15 -11.63
N LEU A 120 1.16 14.27 -11.01
CA LEU A 120 0.22 15.35 -11.30
C LEU A 120 0.73 16.71 -10.84
N SER A 121 1.65 16.77 -9.86
CA SER A 121 2.26 18.03 -9.40
C SER A 121 3.03 18.77 -10.51
N LYS A 122 3.36 18.07 -11.60
CA LYS A 122 4.04 18.60 -12.78
C LYS A 122 3.09 19.05 -13.89
N MET A 123 1.78 19.01 -13.64
CA MET A 123 0.74 19.30 -14.62
C MET A 123 -0.18 20.46 -14.16
N PRO A 124 0.34 21.67 -13.88
CA PRO A 124 -0.44 22.79 -13.36
C PRO A 124 -1.53 23.29 -14.32
N GLN A 125 -1.49 22.88 -15.59
CA GLN A 125 -2.52 23.16 -16.59
C GLN A 125 -3.80 22.33 -16.44
N LEU A 126 -3.84 21.32 -15.55
CA LEU A 126 -5.02 20.46 -15.38
C LEU A 126 -6.24 21.26 -14.93
N ILE A 127 -7.34 21.08 -15.65
CA ILE A 127 -8.64 21.72 -15.41
C ILE A 127 -9.61 20.73 -14.76
N GLY A 128 -9.56 19.45 -15.13
CA GLY A 128 -10.47 18.43 -14.62
C GLY A 128 -9.78 17.09 -14.32
N LEU A 129 -10.14 16.49 -13.19
CA LEU A 129 -9.54 15.26 -12.71
C LEU A 129 -10.61 14.36 -12.06
N GLU A 130 -10.84 13.19 -12.64
CA GLU A 130 -11.72 12.16 -12.06
C GLU A 130 -10.88 11.01 -11.50
N LEU A 131 -10.89 10.84 -10.19
CA LEU A 131 -10.12 9.86 -9.44
C LEU A 131 -11.00 9.05 -8.48
N ASP A 132 -12.31 9.01 -8.72
CA ASP A 132 -13.23 8.21 -7.91
C ASP A 132 -12.80 6.74 -7.86
N ASP A 133 -13.10 6.06 -6.76
CA ASP A 133 -12.86 4.62 -6.57
C ASP A 133 -11.39 4.22 -6.84
N ASN A 134 -10.46 4.84 -6.09
CA ASN A 134 -9.02 4.56 -6.11
C ASN A 134 -8.50 4.30 -4.67
N LYS A 135 -7.18 4.36 -4.46
CA LYS A 135 -6.51 4.11 -3.17
C LYS A 135 -5.78 5.35 -2.66
N ILE A 136 -6.28 6.54 -3.00
CA ILE A 136 -5.61 7.81 -2.70
C ILE A 136 -5.76 8.14 -1.22
N LYS A 137 -4.64 8.50 -0.59
CA LYS A 137 -4.58 8.99 0.81
C LYS A 137 -4.09 10.44 0.89
N ASP A 138 -3.11 10.78 0.05
CA ASP A 138 -2.42 12.07 0.09
C ASP A 138 -2.83 12.94 -1.11
N LEU A 139 -3.30 14.15 -0.79
CA LEU A 139 -3.69 15.17 -1.77
C LEU A 139 -2.63 16.25 -1.97
N THR A 140 -1.50 16.19 -1.25
CA THR A 140 -0.41 17.17 -1.34
C THR A 140 0.04 17.45 -2.78
N PRO A 141 0.18 16.45 -3.68
CA PRO A 141 0.57 16.70 -5.06
C PRO A 141 -0.39 17.61 -5.85
N LEU A 142 -1.65 17.72 -5.42
CA LEU A 142 -2.66 18.53 -6.09
C LEU A 142 -2.64 20.00 -5.65
N GLY A 143 -2.00 20.34 -4.53
CA GLY A 143 -2.19 21.64 -3.86
C GLY A 143 -1.77 22.88 -4.64
N ASN A 144 -1.02 22.72 -5.74
CA ASN A 144 -0.56 23.79 -6.62
C ASN A 144 -1.21 23.79 -8.01
N LEU A 145 -2.24 22.96 -8.25
CA LEU A 145 -2.95 22.91 -9.53
C LEU A 145 -3.97 24.06 -9.62
N SER A 146 -3.47 25.29 -9.77
CA SER A 146 -4.26 26.52 -9.66
C SER A 146 -5.41 26.62 -10.66
N GLU A 147 -5.32 25.94 -11.80
CA GLU A 147 -6.34 25.90 -12.85
C GLU A 147 -7.40 24.81 -12.64
N LEU A 148 -7.26 23.96 -11.62
CA LEU A 148 -8.13 22.81 -11.40
C LEU A 148 -9.54 23.29 -11.02
N PHE A 149 -10.48 23.07 -11.94
CA PHE A 149 -11.87 23.48 -11.82
C PHE A 149 -12.76 22.36 -11.26
N ARG A 150 -12.47 21.10 -11.64
CA ARG A 150 -13.26 19.92 -11.29
C ARG A 150 -12.37 18.81 -10.72
N LEU A 151 -12.72 18.33 -9.53
CA LEU A 151 -12.02 17.24 -8.85
C LEU A 151 -13.01 16.23 -8.27
N GLU A 152 -12.87 14.97 -8.65
CA GLU A 152 -13.67 13.87 -8.10
C GLU A 152 -12.77 12.83 -7.42
N LEU A 153 -13.07 12.56 -6.15
CA LEU A 153 -12.26 11.76 -5.22
C LEU A 153 -13.14 10.84 -4.37
N LYS A 154 -14.39 10.58 -4.77
CA LYS A 154 -15.29 9.67 -4.05
C LYS A 154 -14.64 8.30 -3.89
N GLY A 155 -14.89 7.59 -2.79
CA GLY A 155 -14.47 6.19 -2.68
C GLY A 155 -12.94 6.02 -2.60
N ASN A 156 -12.25 6.96 -1.97
CA ASN A 156 -10.81 6.90 -1.71
C ASN A 156 -10.52 6.68 -0.21
N GLN A 157 -9.30 6.97 0.24
CA GLN A 157 -8.84 6.78 1.62
C GLN A 157 -8.34 8.11 2.22
N ILE A 158 -8.97 9.22 1.83
CA ILE A 158 -8.52 10.58 2.16
C ILE A 158 -9.05 10.97 3.53
N SER A 159 -8.16 11.40 4.42
CA SER A 159 -8.52 11.95 5.74
C SER A 159 -8.28 13.46 5.84
N ASP A 160 -7.43 14.06 5.01
CA ASP A 160 -7.07 15.48 5.11
C ASP A 160 -7.32 16.21 3.78
N LEU A 161 -8.26 17.16 3.80
CA LEU A 161 -8.60 18.00 2.64
C LEU A 161 -7.83 19.34 2.61
N SER A 162 -7.00 19.63 3.62
CA SER A 162 -6.28 20.91 3.69
C SER A 162 -5.36 21.22 2.50
N PRO A 163 -4.78 20.24 1.77
CA PRO A 163 -4.05 20.54 0.53
C PRO A 163 -4.89 21.22 -0.55
N LEU A 164 -6.23 21.09 -0.51
CA LEU A 164 -7.13 21.67 -1.52
C LEU A 164 -7.45 23.15 -1.27
N ASN A 165 -7.05 23.71 -0.12
CA ASN A 165 -7.47 25.05 0.31
C ASN A 165 -6.99 26.18 -0.63
N ASN A 166 -5.90 25.96 -1.37
CA ASN A 166 -5.32 26.94 -2.28
C ASN A 166 -5.87 26.85 -3.72
N LEU A 167 -6.75 25.90 -4.02
CA LEU A 167 -7.30 25.69 -5.36
C LEU A 167 -8.43 26.67 -5.65
N SER A 168 -8.07 27.92 -5.94
CA SER A 168 -9.00 29.04 -6.11
C SER A 168 -9.95 28.89 -7.30
N ALA A 169 -9.52 28.20 -8.37
CA ALA A 169 -10.35 27.92 -9.54
C ALA A 169 -11.37 26.78 -9.33
N LEU A 170 -11.24 25.98 -8.26
CA LEU A 170 -12.08 24.82 -8.03
C LEU A 170 -13.54 25.24 -7.84
N LYS A 171 -14.44 24.62 -8.61
CA LYS A 171 -15.90 24.83 -8.57
C LYS A 171 -16.70 23.55 -8.38
N TYR A 172 -16.11 22.39 -8.65
CA TYR A 172 -16.73 21.09 -8.43
C TYR A 172 -15.80 20.18 -7.65
N LEU A 173 -16.30 19.65 -6.53
CA LEU A 173 -15.58 18.72 -5.66
C LEU A 173 -16.51 17.59 -5.22
N SER A 174 -16.09 16.35 -5.46
CA SER A 174 -16.71 15.14 -4.90
C SER A 174 -15.71 14.44 -3.99
N VAL A 175 -16.02 14.28 -2.70
CA VAL A 175 -15.12 13.70 -1.67
C VAL A 175 -15.85 12.79 -0.69
N SER A 176 -17.01 12.25 -1.09
CA SER A 176 -17.81 11.39 -0.22
C SER A 176 -17.25 9.95 -0.16
N ASP A 177 -17.78 9.16 0.76
CA ASP A 177 -17.56 7.70 0.85
C ASP A 177 -16.10 7.30 0.98
N GLN A 178 -15.33 8.03 1.80
CA GLN A 178 -13.95 7.66 2.11
C GLN A 178 -13.90 6.43 3.02
N LYS A 179 -12.91 5.56 2.81
CA LYS A 179 -12.63 4.41 3.66
C LYS A 179 -11.18 4.43 4.11
N ILE A 180 -10.96 4.92 5.33
CA ILE A 180 -9.62 5.04 5.91
C ILE A 180 -9.39 3.83 6.81
N VAL A 181 -8.30 3.11 6.61
CA VAL A 181 -7.89 1.99 7.46
C VAL A 181 -6.57 2.35 8.11
N ASN A 182 -6.58 2.44 9.44
CA ASN A 182 -5.38 2.68 10.23
C ASN A 182 -4.51 1.41 10.30
N GLU A 183 -3.25 1.59 10.69
CA GLU A 183 -2.43 0.46 11.10
C GLU A 183 -3.07 -0.23 12.31
N PRO A 184 -3.04 -1.57 12.38
CA PRO A 184 -3.59 -2.31 13.50
C PRO A 184 -2.93 -1.92 14.83
N VAL A 185 -3.69 -1.99 15.92
CA VAL A 185 -3.17 -1.83 17.29
C VAL A 185 -3.54 -3.04 18.14
N ASP A 186 -2.73 -3.31 19.16
CA ASP A 186 -3.01 -4.35 20.15
C ASP A 186 -4.32 -4.05 20.89
N PHE A 187 -5.13 -5.09 21.11
CA PHE A 187 -6.33 -4.99 21.94
C PHE A 187 -5.95 -4.63 23.38
N GLN A 188 -6.68 -3.66 23.92
CA GLN A 188 -6.63 -3.24 25.31
C GLN A 188 -8.05 -2.95 25.78
N GLU A 189 -8.31 -3.04 27.09
CA GLU A 189 -9.62 -2.66 27.65
C GLU A 189 -9.95 -1.20 27.35
N ASN A 190 -8.94 -0.32 27.27
CA ASN A 190 -9.10 1.06 26.88
C ASN A 190 -8.26 1.35 25.62
N VAL A 191 -8.92 1.60 24.50
CA VAL A 191 -8.27 1.95 23.23
C VAL A 191 -8.49 3.43 22.97
N THR A 192 -7.42 4.16 22.66
CA THR A 192 -7.47 5.57 22.28
C THR A 192 -6.72 5.77 20.98
N ILE A 193 -7.35 6.43 20.00
CA ILE A 193 -6.70 6.85 18.75
C ILE A 193 -6.92 8.35 18.53
N SER A 194 -5.97 9.01 17.86
CA SER A 194 -6.16 10.38 17.41
C SER A 194 -7.08 10.44 16.19
N ASN A 195 -8.09 11.30 16.21
CA ASN A 195 -8.84 11.62 15.00
C ASN A 195 -7.96 12.46 14.07
N LYS A 196 -7.80 12.02 12.82
CA LYS A 196 -6.95 12.66 11.80
C LYS A 196 -7.76 13.13 10.58
N VAL A 197 -9.07 13.32 10.75
CA VAL A 197 -9.96 13.78 9.69
C VAL A 197 -10.03 15.30 9.74
N PHE A 198 -9.56 15.96 8.70
CA PHE A 198 -9.49 17.42 8.60
C PHE A 198 -10.23 17.93 7.37
N ASN A 199 -11.06 18.96 7.58
CA ASN A 199 -11.70 19.67 6.50
C ASN A 199 -10.70 20.57 5.76
N PRO A 200 -11.10 21.24 4.66
CA PRO A 200 -10.19 22.08 3.86
C PRO A 200 -9.50 23.21 4.65
N ASN A 201 -10.09 23.70 5.73
CA ASN A 201 -9.50 24.72 6.59
C ASN A 201 -8.58 24.14 7.68
N ARG A 202 -8.25 22.84 7.59
CA ARG A 202 -7.50 22.08 8.59
C ARG A 202 -8.17 22.05 9.97
N ILE A 203 -9.49 22.18 10.00
CA ILE A 203 -10.29 22.03 11.22
C ILE A 203 -10.66 20.56 11.36
N LEU A 204 -10.54 20.03 12.57
CA LEU A 204 -10.85 18.64 12.87
C LEU A 204 -12.35 18.37 12.66
N VAL A 205 -12.66 17.37 11.82
CA VAL A 205 -14.02 16.90 11.57
C VAL A 205 -14.47 16.03 12.74
N LYS A 206 -15.64 16.32 13.31
CA LYS A 206 -16.20 15.52 14.41
C LYS A 206 -16.77 14.21 13.87
N ALA A 207 -16.61 13.14 14.65
CA ALA A 207 -17.27 11.87 14.37
C ALA A 207 -18.79 12.04 14.54
N ASN A 208 -19.58 11.52 13.59
CA ASN A 208 -21.04 11.50 13.68
C ASN A 208 -21.54 10.22 14.37
N SER A 209 -20.81 9.11 14.23
CA SER A 209 -21.07 7.85 14.92
C SER A 209 -19.74 7.18 15.30
N ILE A 210 -19.70 6.49 16.43
CA ILE A 210 -18.52 5.77 16.91
C ILE A 210 -18.99 4.38 17.35
N SER A 211 -18.33 3.33 16.86
CA SER A 211 -18.68 1.94 17.15
C SER A 211 -18.50 1.63 18.64
N ASN A 212 -19.09 0.52 19.12
CA ASN A 212 -18.84 -0.03 20.46
C ASN A 212 -19.00 1.00 21.61
N ALA A 213 -19.94 1.94 21.45
CA ALA A 213 -20.19 3.03 22.39
C ALA A 213 -18.96 3.90 22.72
N GLY A 214 -18.03 4.03 21.76
CA GLY A 214 -16.90 4.93 21.88
C GLY A 214 -17.32 6.40 21.92
N ILE A 215 -16.42 7.25 22.40
CA ILE A 215 -16.63 8.69 22.55
C ILE A 215 -15.51 9.48 21.88
N GLN A 216 -15.80 10.70 21.45
CA GLN A 216 -14.79 11.67 21.04
C GLN A 216 -14.60 12.72 22.12
N ASP A 217 -13.37 12.92 22.57
CA ASP A 217 -12.99 13.91 23.57
C ASP A 217 -11.64 14.54 23.20
N ASN A 218 -11.60 15.88 23.14
CA ASN A 218 -10.40 16.65 22.78
C ASN A 218 -9.66 16.19 21.52
N GLY A 219 -10.39 15.70 20.52
CA GLY A 219 -9.82 15.24 19.24
C GLY A 219 -9.31 13.79 19.25
N GLU A 220 -9.44 13.10 20.36
CA GLU A 220 -9.18 11.66 20.47
C GLU A 220 -10.51 10.88 20.39
N ILE A 221 -10.47 9.69 19.81
CA ILE A 221 -11.55 8.70 19.85
C ILE A 221 -11.17 7.62 20.86
N LYS A 222 -12.05 7.38 21.82
CA LYS A 222 -11.79 6.54 23.00
C LYS A 222 -12.85 5.44 23.11
N TRP A 223 -12.42 4.23 23.41
CA TRP A 223 -13.29 3.08 23.68
C TRP A 223 -12.93 2.43 25.01
N SER A 224 -13.94 1.94 25.71
CA SER A 224 -13.80 1.06 26.87
C SER A 224 -14.49 -0.27 26.57
N LEU A 225 -13.70 -1.30 26.31
CA LEU A 225 -14.12 -2.61 25.81
C LEU A 225 -14.21 -3.63 26.95
N LYS A 226 -15.25 -4.47 26.92
CA LYS A 226 -15.43 -5.57 27.90
C LYS A 226 -14.91 -6.91 27.40
N GLU A 227 -14.80 -7.06 26.09
CA GLU A 227 -14.38 -8.28 25.41
C GLU A 227 -13.63 -7.90 24.12
N TYR A 228 -12.85 -8.85 23.60
CA TYR A 228 -12.13 -8.67 22.36
C TYR A 228 -13.09 -8.44 21.19
N VAL A 229 -12.76 -7.45 20.37
CA VAL A 229 -13.37 -7.21 19.05
C VAL A 229 -12.24 -7.06 18.04
N ASN A 230 -12.47 -7.49 16.81
CA ASN A 230 -11.47 -7.48 15.74
C ASN A 230 -11.26 -6.09 15.11
N GLU A 231 -12.25 -5.21 15.21
CA GLU A 231 -12.18 -3.86 14.68
C GLU A 231 -13.02 -2.88 15.50
N LEU A 232 -12.56 -1.63 15.52
CA LEU A 232 -13.31 -0.46 15.97
C LEU A 232 -13.46 0.49 14.79
N SER A 233 -14.44 1.38 14.83
CA SER A 233 -14.61 2.39 13.79
C SER A 233 -15.31 3.63 14.28
N TYR A 234 -15.14 4.71 13.51
CA TYR A 234 -16.02 5.86 13.59
C TYR A 234 -16.34 6.37 12.19
N GLU A 235 -17.51 6.94 12.02
CA GLU A 235 -17.90 7.61 10.79
C GLU A 235 -17.73 9.12 10.96
N PHE A 236 -17.64 9.81 9.82
CA PHE A 236 -17.75 11.26 9.75
C PHE A 236 -18.62 11.66 8.56
N ASN A 237 -19.28 12.80 8.70
CA ASN A 237 -20.12 13.39 7.66
C ASN A 237 -20.22 14.90 7.91
N GLU A 238 -19.48 15.68 7.12
CA GLU A 238 -19.44 17.14 7.20
C GLU A 238 -19.78 17.77 5.85
N GLU A 239 -20.70 18.74 5.85
CA GLU A 239 -20.90 19.62 4.71
C GLU A 239 -19.74 20.60 4.62
N ILE A 240 -19.00 20.55 3.51
CA ILE A 240 -17.90 21.46 3.24
C ILE A 240 -18.33 22.56 2.27
N ASN A 241 -17.91 23.78 2.59
CA ASN A 241 -18.11 24.95 1.75
C ASN A 241 -16.74 25.55 1.41
N MET A 242 -16.41 25.59 0.12
CA MET A 242 -15.13 26.14 -0.37
C MET A 242 -15.40 27.16 -1.49
N ASN A 243 -14.57 28.20 -1.55
CA ASN A 243 -14.57 29.21 -2.63
C ASN A 243 -15.96 29.82 -2.94
N GLY A 244 -16.83 29.89 -1.94
CA GLY A 244 -18.21 30.43 -2.02
C GLY A 244 -19.16 29.70 -2.98
N THR A 245 -18.72 28.64 -3.66
CA THR A 245 -19.44 28.01 -4.78
C THR A 245 -19.50 26.50 -4.65
N ILE A 246 -18.51 25.88 -4.01
CA ILE A 246 -18.51 24.45 -3.76
C ILE A 246 -19.38 24.16 -2.55
N LYS A 247 -20.38 23.30 -2.75
CA LYS A 247 -21.10 22.59 -1.70
C LYS A 247 -20.90 21.11 -1.92
N SER A 248 -20.24 20.44 -0.99
CA SER A 248 -19.98 19.01 -1.07
C SER A 248 -20.10 18.40 0.32
N THR A 249 -20.17 17.07 0.37
CA THR A 249 -20.20 16.32 1.61
C THR A 249 -18.91 15.52 1.72
N PHE A 250 -18.12 15.82 2.74
CA PHE A 250 -16.97 15.03 3.12
C PHE A 250 -17.42 13.97 4.12
N SER A 251 -17.49 12.72 3.67
CA SER A 251 -18.00 11.62 4.47
C SER A 251 -17.14 10.38 4.33
N GLY A 252 -17.22 9.50 5.32
CA GLY A 252 -16.53 8.23 5.28
C GLY A 252 -16.51 7.50 6.61
N THR A 253 -15.76 6.40 6.62
CA THR A 253 -15.52 5.57 7.80
C THR A 253 -14.02 5.45 8.03
N VAL A 254 -13.61 5.64 9.28
CA VAL A 254 -12.27 5.32 9.76
C VAL A 254 -12.33 4.01 10.53
N ILE A 255 -11.52 3.05 10.11
CA ILE A 255 -11.45 1.70 10.67
C ILE A 255 -10.13 1.57 11.42
N GLN A 256 -10.21 1.12 12.66
CA GLN A 256 -9.09 0.77 13.52
C GLN A 256 -9.10 -0.75 13.76
N PRO A 257 -8.31 -1.53 13.02
CA PRO A 257 -8.15 -2.95 13.30
C PRO A 257 -7.52 -3.16 14.68
N LEU A 258 -8.00 -4.18 15.39
CA LEU A 258 -7.44 -4.64 16.66
C LEU A 258 -6.86 -6.05 16.52
N ILE A 259 -5.61 -6.21 16.94
CA ILE A 259 -4.95 -7.51 17.04
C ILE A 259 -5.17 -8.01 18.47
N ASP A 260 -5.58 -9.27 18.63
CA ASP A 260 -5.62 -9.88 19.96
C ASP A 260 -4.20 -9.92 20.51
N ALA A 261 -3.91 -9.05 21.47
CA ALA A 261 -2.58 -8.89 22.01
C ALA A 261 -2.23 -10.16 22.79
N PRO A 262 -1.07 -10.80 22.55
CA PRO A 262 -0.69 -11.94 23.36
C PRO A 262 -0.56 -11.46 24.81
N ILE A 263 -1.33 -12.06 25.72
CA ILE A 263 -1.27 -11.75 27.16
C ILE A 263 0.19 -11.92 27.60
N LYS A 264 0.84 -10.88 28.12
CA LYS A 264 2.21 -10.98 28.65
C LYS A 264 2.18 -11.14 30.16
N TYR A 265 2.99 -12.06 30.67
CA TYR A 265 3.20 -12.28 32.10
C TYR A 265 4.61 -11.89 32.53
N LYS A 266 4.71 -11.32 33.73
CA LYS A 266 5.98 -11.06 34.41
C LYS A 266 6.50 -12.36 35.02
N VAL A 267 7.77 -12.65 34.77
CA VAL A 267 8.55 -13.70 35.45
C VAL A 267 9.68 -13.04 36.23
N ILE A 268 9.87 -13.45 37.47
CA ILE A 268 10.84 -12.86 38.38
C ILE A 268 11.95 -13.88 38.64
N PHE A 269 13.15 -13.58 38.16
CA PHE A 269 14.35 -14.33 38.48
C PHE A 269 14.99 -13.78 39.76
N ASN A 270 15.20 -14.64 40.75
CA ASN A 270 15.72 -14.31 42.06
C ASN A 270 17.06 -15.02 42.31
N GLU A 271 18.13 -14.23 42.37
CA GLU A 271 19.49 -14.65 42.67
C GLU A 271 19.85 -14.23 44.10
N GLU A 272 19.50 -15.07 45.08
CA GLU A 272 19.77 -14.84 46.51
C GLU A 272 19.31 -13.46 47.02
N GLY A 273 18.12 -13.02 46.58
CA GLY A 273 17.50 -11.75 46.96
C GLY A 273 17.61 -10.66 45.89
N LYS A 274 18.51 -10.80 44.91
CA LYS A 274 18.57 -9.91 43.74
C LYS A 274 17.53 -10.34 42.72
N LYS A 275 16.57 -9.46 42.43
CA LYS A 275 15.46 -9.74 41.52
C LYS A 275 15.65 -9.10 40.16
N ARG A 276 15.31 -9.83 39.09
CA ARG A 276 15.19 -9.35 37.71
C ARG A 276 13.82 -9.74 37.18
N ASP A 277 13.12 -8.80 36.55
CA ASP A 277 11.84 -9.02 35.90
C ASP A 277 12.06 -9.26 34.41
N ASP A 278 11.51 -10.35 33.88
CA ASP A 278 11.40 -10.61 32.45
C ASP A 278 9.90 -10.60 32.07
N ILE A 279 9.56 -9.99 30.92
CA ILE A 279 8.18 -9.93 30.41
C ILE A 279 8.07 -10.86 29.21
N VAL A 280 7.16 -11.83 29.27
CA VAL A 280 7.06 -12.90 28.27
C VAL A 280 5.61 -13.23 27.94
N GLU A 281 5.35 -13.73 26.74
CA GLU A 281 4.00 -14.08 26.32
C GLU A 281 3.47 -15.32 27.04
N LYS A 282 2.22 -15.28 27.47
CA LYS A 282 1.51 -16.38 28.11
C LYS A 282 1.53 -17.61 27.21
N GLY A 283 1.85 -18.76 27.80
CA GLY A 283 1.89 -20.04 27.11
C GLY A 283 3.18 -20.28 26.31
N THR A 284 4.12 -19.33 26.30
CA THR A 284 5.46 -19.51 25.72
C THR A 284 6.45 -20.10 26.72
N MET A 285 7.54 -20.66 26.20
CA MET A 285 8.67 -21.15 27.00
C MET A 285 9.65 -20.01 27.28
N LEU A 286 10.28 -20.04 28.46
CA LEU A 286 11.32 -19.07 28.81
C LEU A 286 12.63 -19.40 28.11
N THR A 287 13.35 -18.37 27.66
CA THR A 287 14.78 -18.53 27.34
C THR A 287 15.55 -18.64 28.65
N GLU A 288 16.36 -19.68 28.81
CA GLU A 288 17.19 -19.83 30.01
C GLU A 288 18.18 -18.68 30.12
N PRO A 289 18.19 -17.92 31.23
CA PRO A 289 19.14 -16.83 31.40
C PRO A 289 20.54 -17.38 31.64
N THR A 290 21.56 -16.54 31.42
CA THR A 290 22.94 -16.87 31.75
C THR A 290 23.04 -17.36 33.19
N ALA A 291 23.70 -18.51 33.38
CA ALA A 291 23.89 -19.11 34.70
C ALA A 291 24.57 -18.11 35.66
N PRO A 292 23.95 -17.81 36.82
CA PRO A 292 24.58 -16.97 37.84
C PRO A 292 25.88 -17.60 38.36
N ILE A 293 26.85 -16.76 38.73
CA ILE A 293 28.15 -17.20 39.22
C ILE A 293 28.28 -16.84 40.71
N LYS A 294 28.71 -17.81 41.52
CA LYS A 294 28.98 -17.65 42.95
C LYS A 294 30.26 -18.38 43.32
N GLU A 295 31.23 -17.68 43.91
CA GLU A 295 32.55 -18.24 44.26
C GLU A 295 32.43 -19.37 45.29
N GLY A 296 33.03 -20.54 44.99
CA GLY A 296 32.98 -21.74 45.82
C GLY A 296 31.65 -22.50 45.76
N TYR A 297 30.80 -22.22 44.77
CA TYR A 297 29.54 -22.93 44.56
C TYR A 297 29.26 -23.21 43.08
N THR A 298 28.73 -24.40 42.80
CA THR A 298 28.19 -24.81 41.50
C THR A 298 26.71 -24.45 41.38
N PHE A 299 26.33 -23.70 40.35
CA PHE A 299 24.92 -23.43 40.01
C PHE A 299 24.23 -24.69 39.48
N ILE A 300 23.07 -25.05 40.04
CA ILE A 300 22.35 -26.30 39.71
C ILE A 300 21.02 -26.08 38.98
N GLY A 301 20.63 -24.82 38.75
CA GLY A 301 19.44 -24.46 38.00
C GLY A 301 18.51 -23.50 38.73
N TRP A 302 17.42 -23.17 38.03
CA TRP A 302 16.33 -22.33 38.51
C TRP A 302 15.19 -23.18 39.06
N TYR A 303 14.61 -22.77 40.18
CA TYR A 303 13.57 -23.52 40.88
C TYR A 303 12.37 -22.63 41.21
N ASP A 304 11.16 -23.19 41.19
CA ASP A 304 9.89 -22.44 41.45
C ASP A 304 9.70 -21.96 42.91
N LYS A 305 10.54 -22.44 43.84
CA LYS A 305 10.55 -22.02 45.25
C LYS A 305 11.96 -21.94 45.79
N MET A 306 12.15 -21.13 46.82
CA MET A 306 13.45 -20.96 47.50
C MET A 306 13.96 -22.28 48.10
N THR A 307 13.10 -23.03 48.80
CA THR A 307 13.38 -24.37 49.37
C THR A 307 12.36 -25.39 48.87
N ASP A 308 12.77 -26.64 48.65
CA ASP A 308 11.94 -27.79 48.23
C ASP A 308 11.09 -27.64 46.93
N GLY A 309 11.27 -26.53 46.21
CA GLY A 309 10.74 -26.32 44.87
C GLY A 309 11.25 -27.29 43.80
N LYS A 310 10.53 -27.35 42.68
CA LYS A 310 10.86 -28.12 41.48
C LYS A 310 11.78 -27.32 40.57
N LYS A 311 12.71 -28.02 39.91
CA LYS A 311 13.59 -27.40 38.90
C LYS A 311 12.74 -27.00 37.70
N TRP A 312 12.84 -25.75 37.29
CA TRP A 312 12.19 -25.25 36.10
C TRP A 312 12.89 -25.83 34.86
N ASN A 313 12.09 -26.39 33.96
CA ASN A 313 12.54 -26.90 32.67
C ASN A 313 12.22 -25.87 31.58
N PHE A 314 13.24 -25.18 31.07
CA PHE A 314 13.08 -24.14 30.04
C PHE A 314 12.64 -24.67 28.67
N ILE A 315 12.62 -25.99 28.46
CA ILE A 315 12.17 -26.64 27.21
C ILE A 315 10.73 -27.16 27.33
N GLU A 316 10.26 -27.47 28.54
CA GLU A 316 8.94 -28.08 28.76
C GLU A 316 7.95 -27.14 29.46
N ASN A 317 8.43 -26.30 30.38
CA ASN A 317 7.55 -25.43 31.17
C ASN A 317 7.20 -24.16 30.40
N LYS A 318 5.91 -23.81 30.49
CA LYS A 318 5.33 -22.61 29.88
C LYS A 318 4.97 -21.61 30.95
N VAL A 319 5.00 -20.34 30.61
CA VAL A 319 4.56 -19.27 31.53
C VAL A 319 3.05 -19.16 31.48
N THR A 320 2.38 -19.69 32.49
CA THR A 320 0.91 -19.81 32.52
C THR A 320 0.22 -18.87 33.50
N GLU A 321 0.97 -18.16 34.33
CA GLU A 321 0.47 -17.26 35.35
C GLU A 321 1.36 -16.02 35.53
N GLU A 322 0.79 -14.94 36.04
CA GLU A 322 1.49 -13.69 36.35
C GLU A 322 2.35 -13.85 37.60
N GLY A 323 3.59 -13.39 37.54
CA GLY A 323 4.47 -13.29 38.71
C GLY A 323 5.16 -14.59 39.13
N ILE A 324 5.32 -15.56 38.20
CA ILE A 324 6.14 -16.76 38.44
C ILE A 324 7.51 -16.33 38.97
N GLN A 325 7.93 -16.91 40.10
CA GLN A 325 9.23 -16.62 40.69
C GLN A 325 10.16 -17.82 40.55
N LEU A 326 11.33 -17.60 39.96
CA LEU A 326 12.36 -18.61 39.77
C LEU A 326 13.60 -18.26 40.60
N TYR A 327 14.00 -19.16 41.48
CA TYR A 327 15.11 -18.99 42.42
C TYR A 327 16.34 -19.74 41.93
N ALA A 328 17.47 -19.04 41.84
CA ALA A 328 18.76 -19.66 41.56
C ALA A 328 19.18 -20.55 42.73
N ARG A 329 19.60 -21.79 42.46
CA ARG A 329 20.13 -22.70 43.48
C ARG A 329 21.56 -23.11 43.19
N PHE A 330 22.30 -23.35 44.27
CA PHE A 330 23.73 -23.65 44.24
C PHE A 330 24.07 -24.79 45.20
N ILE A 331 25.12 -25.56 44.87
CA ILE A 331 25.75 -26.56 45.76
C ILE A 331 27.17 -26.08 46.07
N LYS A 332 27.58 -26.11 47.34
CA LYS A 332 28.94 -25.74 47.74
C LYS A 332 29.95 -26.71 47.14
N ASP A 333 31.00 -26.19 46.52
CA ASP A 333 32.08 -27.02 46.00
C ASP A 333 32.83 -27.64 47.18
N ASN A 334 33.01 -28.96 47.17
CA ASN A 334 33.78 -29.62 48.23
C ASN A 334 35.27 -29.28 48.04
N ASP A 335 35.91 -28.80 49.11
CA ASP A 335 37.35 -28.51 49.18
C ASP A 335 38.19 -29.79 49.01
N ASN A 336 38.26 -30.34 47.79
CA ASN A 336 39.28 -31.31 47.42
C ASN A 336 40.47 -30.56 46.82
N ASN A 337 41.24 -29.95 47.71
CA ASN A 337 42.55 -29.43 47.41
C ASN A 337 43.50 -30.62 47.13
N VAL A 338 43.57 -31.09 45.89
CA VAL A 338 44.59 -32.06 45.47
C VAL A 338 45.78 -31.29 44.90
N SER A 339 46.82 -31.18 45.72
CA SER A 339 48.16 -30.76 45.32
C SER A 339 48.85 -31.89 44.51
N PRO A 340 49.60 -31.60 43.43
CA PRO A 340 50.20 -32.62 42.58
C PRO A 340 51.57 -33.03 43.10
N ASN A 341 51.67 -34.21 43.73
CA ASN A 341 52.85 -35.08 43.70
C ASN A 341 52.58 -36.33 44.55
N ASP A 342 52.44 -37.49 43.90
CA ASP A 342 53.52 -38.48 43.97
C ASP A 342 53.27 -39.60 42.97
N LYS A 343 54.34 -39.91 42.23
CA LYS A 343 54.45 -41.05 41.33
C LYS A 343 54.62 -42.31 42.17
N ILE A 344 53.83 -43.35 41.91
CA ILE A 344 54.33 -44.73 41.93
C ILE A 344 53.84 -45.43 40.66
N ASN A 345 54.83 -45.93 39.93
CA ASN A 345 54.73 -46.77 38.74
C ASN A 345 54.32 -48.20 39.13
N ASP A 346 53.59 -48.84 38.22
CA ASP A 346 53.80 -50.20 37.66
C ASP A 346 52.41 -50.69 37.19
N GLU A 347 52.12 -50.66 35.87
CA GLU A 347 52.23 -51.81 34.94
C GLU A 347 51.30 -52.97 35.38
N ILE A 348 50.37 -53.57 34.62
CA ILE A 348 50.03 -53.79 33.20
C ILE A 348 48.52 -54.22 33.28
N VAL A 349 47.57 -53.90 32.41
CA VAL A 349 47.33 -54.49 31.08
C VAL A 349 46.23 -53.70 30.39
N ILE A 350 46.58 -53.28 29.18
CA ILE A 350 45.72 -52.77 28.12
C ILE A 350 44.73 -53.86 27.71
N ASN A 351 43.45 -53.51 27.65
CA ASN A 351 42.66 -53.88 26.48
C ASN A 351 41.94 -52.63 25.99
N ASP A 352 42.42 -52.16 24.84
CA ASP A 352 41.68 -51.42 23.82
C ASP A 352 40.22 -51.92 23.72
N ALA A 353 39.24 -51.07 23.47
CA ALA A 353 39.26 -50.05 22.44
C ALA A 353 38.79 -48.68 22.94
N SER A 354 39.74 -47.73 22.88
CA SER A 354 39.50 -46.32 22.58
C SER A 354 38.84 -46.21 21.18
N SER A 355 38.29 -45.10 20.69
CA SER A 355 38.31 -43.67 21.03
C SER A 355 37.31 -43.09 20.01
N SER A 356 36.33 -42.27 20.37
CA SER A 356 36.47 -40.89 20.82
C SER A 356 37.16 -39.97 19.83
N LYS A 357 36.49 -38.81 19.63
CA LYS A 357 37.09 -37.48 19.45
C LYS A 357 37.71 -37.21 18.06
N GLU A 358 37.68 -35.99 17.53
CA GLU A 358 37.65 -34.70 18.18
C GLU A 358 37.25 -33.63 17.15
N ALA A 359 36.44 -32.67 17.57
CA ALA A 359 36.30 -31.40 16.87
C ALA A 359 37.41 -30.46 17.34
N LYS A 360 38.21 -29.93 16.41
CA LYS A 360 39.25 -28.93 16.67
C LYS A 360 38.94 -27.63 15.93
N ILE A 361 38.64 -26.62 16.74
CA ILE A 361 38.96 -25.18 16.67
C ILE A 361 39.71 -24.73 15.40
N VAL A 362 39.17 -23.69 14.74
CA VAL A 362 39.86 -22.89 13.71
C VAL A 362 39.98 -21.43 14.18
N LYS A 363 41.22 -20.90 14.12
CA LYS A 363 41.55 -19.47 14.13
C LYS A 363 41.71 -18.98 12.68
N THR A 364 41.40 -17.71 12.43
CA THR A 364 41.62 -16.96 11.17
C THR A 364 43.11 -16.75 10.83
N PRO A 365 43.47 -16.52 9.54
CA PRO A 365 43.75 -15.16 9.05
C PRO A 365 43.43 -14.87 7.55
N LYS A 366 43.71 -13.61 7.16
CA LYS A 366 43.38 -12.75 5.99
C LYS A 366 43.70 -13.19 4.53
N GLU A 367 42.96 -12.52 3.63
CA GLU A 367 43.24 -11.97 2.26
C GLU A 367 43.96 -12.79 1.18
N GLY A 368 43.35 -12.81 -0.02
CA GLY A 368 44.08 -12.74 -1.29
C GLY A 368 43.66 -13.71 -2.41
N THR A 369 43.11 -13.13 -3.49
CA THR A 369 43.18 -13.55 -4.91
C THR A 369 42.36 -14.75 -5.44
N LEU A 370 41.54 -14.42 -6.45
CA LEU A 370 40.93 -15.29 -7.48
C LEU A 370 42.01 -16.07 -8.27
N PRO A 371 41.67 -17.24 -8.85
CA PRO A 371 41.31 -17.22 -10.28
C PRO A 371 40.18 -18.16 -10.71
N SER A 372 39.73 -17.87 -11.93
CA SER A 372 38.58 -18.32 -12.72
C SER A 372 38.59 -19.77 -13.25
N ILE A 373 37.48 -20.12 -13.94
CA ILE A 373 37.26 -21.16 -14.98
C ILE A 373 36.74 -22.50 -14.37
N LYS A 374 35.63 -23.14 -14.79
CA LYS A 374 35.09 -23.43 -16.14
C LYS A 374 33.60 -23.83 -16.09
N LYS A 375 32.89 -23.53 -17.19
CA LYS A 375 31.59 -24.07 -17.58
C LYS A 375 31.55 -25.61 -17.56
N ILE A 376 30.40 -26.17 -17.18
CA ILE A 376 29.95 -27.50 -17.61
C ILE A 376 28.47 -27.36 -17.97
N ASP A 377 28.21 -27.50 -19.27
CA ASP A 377 26.90 -27.83 -19.83
C ASP A 377 26.52 -29.25 -19.37
N ASN A 378 25.23 -29.50 -19.15
CA ASN A 378 24.59 -30.74 -19.54
C ASN A 378 23.06 -30.57 -19.53
N ASP A 379 22.50 -30.62 -20.73
CA ASP A 379 21.16 -31.12 -21.01
C ASP A 379 20.95 -32.45 -20.29
N GLU A 380 19.79 -32.62 -19.64
CA GLU A 380 19.08 -33.89 -19.67
C GLU A 380 17.61 -33.68 -19.35
N THR A 381 16.80 -33.91 -20.38
CA THR A 381 15.36 -34.11 -20.34
C THR A 381 15.01 -35.23 -19.37
N ASN A 382 14.11 -34.97 -18.42
CA ASN A 382 13.38 -36.06 -17.78
C ASN A 382 11.92 -35.68 -17.51
N THR A 383 11.07 -36.30 -18.33
CA THR A 383 9.63 -36.45 -18.19
C THR A 383 9.26 -37.05 -16.84
N VAL A 384 8.43 -36.37 -16.06
CA VAL A 384 7.83 -36.91 -14.84
C VAL A 384 6.39 -37.33 -15.13
N LEU A 385 6.16 -38.64 -15.03
CA LEU A 385 4.87 -39.31 -15.07
C LEU A 385 4.07 -39.02 -13.79
N LEU A 386 2.78 -38.76 -13.97
CA LEU A 386 1.74 -38.68 -12.94
C LEU A 386 1.56 -40.04 -12.23
N PRO A 387 1.31 -40.06 -10.90
CA PRO A 387 0.58 -41.15 -10.28
C PRO A 387 -0.91 -40.80 -10.16
N THR A 388 -1.72 -41.63 -10.82
CA THR A 388 -3.15 -41.78 -10.57
C THR A 388 -3.38 -42.50 -9.24
N ASN A 389 -4.31 -42.02 -8.40
CA ASN A 389 -5.08 -42.96 -7.60
C ASN A 389 -6.52 -42.49 -7.38
N SER A 390 -7.41 -43.43 -7.68
CA SER A 390 -8.85 -43.43 -7.52
C SER A 390 -9.20 -43.63 -6.04
N ASN A 391 -10.20 -42.88 -5.54
CA ASN A 391 -11.35 -43.49 -4.87
C ASN A 391 -12.53 -42.50 -4.82
N ARG A 392 -13.67 -43.03 -5.29
CA ARG A 392 -15.02 -42.47 -5.26
C ARG A 392 -15.60 -42.58 -3.85
N GLU A 393 -16.37 -41.58 -3.44
CA GLU A 393 -17.70 -41.82 -2.86
C GLU A 393 -18.62 -40.63 -3.18
N GLU A 394 -19.87 -40.98 -3.48
CA GLU A 394 -20.93 -40.17 -4.07
C GLU A 394 -21.71 -39.37 -3.00
N GLY A 395 -22.29 -38.23 -3.41
CA GLY A 395 -23.21 -37.47 -2.57
C GLY A 395 -23.71 -36.13 -3.15
N VAL A 396 -24.32 -36.17 -4.35
CA VAL A 396 -25.52 -35.43 -4.86
C VAL A 396 -26.09 -34.33 -3.92
N SER A 397 -26.50 -33.08 -4.27
CA SER A 397 -26.85 -32.26 -5.45
C SER A 397 -26.92 -30.77 -4.96
N LYS A 398 -26.87 -29.65 -5.71
CA LYS A 398 -27.52 -29.15 -6.95
C LYS A 398 -26.66 -27.97 -7.49
N GLN A 399 -26.32 -27.89 -8.79
CA GLN A 399 -26.94 -27.05 -9.86
C GLN A 399 -27.11 -25.56 -9.47
N ASP A 400 -26.59 -24.55 -10.18
CA ASP A 400 -26.58 -24.28 -11.64
C ASP A 400 -25.40 -23.34 -12.01
N SER A 401 -24.55 -23.68 -12.98
CA SER A 401 -24.60 -23.37 -14.43
C SER A 401 -24.13 -21.94 -14.82
N ASN A 402 -22.85 -21.80 -15.18
CA ASN A 402 -22.39 -21.34 -16.51
C ASN A 402 -20.90 -20.95 -16.50
N LYS A 403 -20.06 -21.85 -17.04
CA LYS A 403 -18.70 -21.58 -17.52
C LYS A 403 -18.58 -22.37 -18.83
N LEU A 404 -18.32 -21.74 -19.98
CA LEU A 404 -17.03 -21.65 -20.71
C LEU A 404 -17.32 -21.06 -22.13
N PRO A 405 -16.32 -20.67 -22.98
CA PRO A 405 -14.90 -21.03 -22.91
C PRO A 405 -13.88 -19.90 -23.10
N SER A 406 -12.63 -20.24 -22.78
CA SER A 406 -11.43 -19.63 -23.33
C SER A 406 -11.13 -20.19 -24.72
N THR A 407 -10.85 -19.32 -25.70
CA THR A 407 -10.00 -19.62 -26.86
C THR A 407 -9.34 -18.32 -27.32
N GLY A 408 -8.01 -18.29 -27.31
CA GLY A 408 -7.28 -17.46 -28.25
C GLY A 408 -7.29 -18.17 -29.60
N ASP A 409 -7.60 -17.43 -30.66
CA ASP A 409 -7.01 -17.63 -31.97
C ASP A 409 -7.04 -16.30 -32.73
N ALA A 410 -5.99 -16.10 -33.51
CA ALA A 410 -5.68 -14.91 -34.27
C ALA A 410 -6.75 -14.57 -35.32
N ASN A 411 -6.76 -13.28 -35.71
CA ASN A 411 -7.45 -12.68 -36.86
C ASN A 411 -8.93 -12.30 -36.68
N SER A 412 -9.16 -11.07 -36.22
CA SER A 412 -10.31 -10.27 -36.68
C SER A 412 -9.91 -8.79 -36.77
N LEU A 413 -8.90 -8.53 -37.59
CA LEU A 413 -8.51 -7.20 -38.04
C LEU A 413 -9.40 -6.80 -39.23
N THR A 414 -10.71 -6.67 -39.03
CA THR A 414 -11.64 -6.02 -39.97
C THR A 414 -13.02 -5.99 -39.34
N ILE A 415 -13.55 -4.78 -39.11
CA ILE A 415 -14.95 -4.35 -38.91
C ILE A 415 -14.90 -3.24 -37.85
N PHE A 416 -14.51 -2.03 -38.26
CA PHE A 416 -14.96 -0.73 -37.70
C PHE A 416 -14.48 0.42 -38.62
N LEU A 417 -14.56 0.19 -39.93
CA LEU A 417 -14.53 1.24 -40.94
C LEU A 417 -15.92 1.27 -41.59
N GLN A 418 -16.48 2.48 -41.65
CA GLN A 418 -17.77 2.84 -42.26
C GLN A 418 -19.03 2.69 -41.38
N LEU A 419 -19.18 3.65 -40.47
CA LEU A 419 -20.35 4.53 -40.49
C LEU A 419 -19.84 5.97 -40.45
N GLY A 420 -19.50 6.49 -41.63
CA GLY A 420 -19.24 7.91 -41.83
C GLY A 420 -20.53 8.68 -42.08
N GLY A 421 -20.50 9.98 -41.81
CA GLY A 421 -21.38 10.95 -42.47
C GLY A 421 -22.19 11.86 -41.54
N LEU A 422 -21.88 13.17 -41.60
CA LEU A 422 -22.55 14.33 -41.01
C LEU A 422 -22.36 14.51 -39.49
N VAL A 423 -21.84 15.63 -38.98
CA VAL A 423 -22.27 17.00 -39.29
C VAL A 423 -21.07 17.96 -39.34
N ILE A 424 -20.80 18.48 -40.53
CA ILE A 424 -20.08 19.74 -40.78
C ILE A 424 -21.11 20.86 -40.61
N ILE A 425 -21.24 21.47 -39.42
CA ILE A 425 -21.89 22.79 -39.24
C ILE A 425 -21.26 23.47 -38.02
N VAL A 426 -20.16 24.20 -38.21
CA VAL A 426 -19.82 25.47 -37.51
C VAL A 426 -18.94 26.37 -38.40
N GLY A 427 -18.25 25.84 -39.42
CA GLY A 427 -17.37 26.60 -40.31
C GLY A 427 -18.03 27.43 -41.44
N LEU A 428 -19.23 27.99 -41.25
CA LEU A 428 -19.88 28.85 -42.27
C LEU A 428 -20.53 30.15 -41.75
N LEU A 429 -20.32 30.54 -40.49
CA LEU A 429 -20.85 31.82 -39.98
C LEU A 429 -19.88 33.01 -40.01
N ILE A 430 -18.61 32.82 -40.37
CA ILE A 430 -17.61 33.92 -40.37
C ILE A 430 -17.37 34.52 -41.78
N ILE A 431 -17.82 33.86 -42.85
CA ILE A 431 -17.62 34.35 -44.24
C ILE A 431 -18.77 35.23 -44.75
N VAL A 432 -19.95 35.23 -44.11
CA VAL A 432 -21.10 36.07 -44.53
C VAL A 432 -21.09 37.48 -43.90
N LEU A 433 -20.32 37.74 -42.84
CA LEU A 433 -20.27 39.07 -42.20
C LEU A 433 -19.16 40.00 -42.71
N LYS A 434 -18.33 39.58 -43.68
CA LYS A 434 -17.28 40.44 -44.26
C LYS A 434 -17.58 40.97 -45.68
N LYS A 435 -18.77 40.72 -46.23
CA LYS A 435 -19.14 41.13 -47.61
C LYS A 435 -20.33 42.10 -47.75
N SER A 436 -20.94 42.60 -46.67
CA SER A 436 -22.09 43.54 -46.76
C SER A 436 -21.81 45.00 -46.37
N LYS A 437 -20.58 45.40 -46.07
CA LYS A 437 -20.21 46.82 -45.90
C LYS A 437 -19.20 47.29 -46.94
N LYS A 438 -19.62 47.28 -48.21
CA LYS A 438 -19.12 48.18 -49.26
C LYS A 438 -20.14 48.13 -50.40
N VAL A 439 -20.52 49.31 -50.92
CA VAL A 439 -21.52 49.58 -51.98
C VAL A 439 -22.94 49.65 -51.37
N LYS A 440 -23.62 50.79 -51.25
CA LYS A 440 -23.80 51.93 -52.18
C LYS A 440 -24.16 53.23 -51.41
N LYS A 441 -23.91 54.33 -52.12
CA LYS A 441 -24.26 55.75 -51.87
C LYS A 441 -25.56 55.99 -51.12
#